data_AF-A0A1Y1KZ44-F1
#
_entry.id   AF-A0A1Y1KZ44-F1
#
_cell.length_a   1.000
_cell.length_b   1.000
_cell.length_c   1.000
_cell.angle_alpha   90.00
_cell.angle_beta   90.00
_cell.angle_gamma   90.00
#
_symmetry.space_group_name_H-M   'P 1'
#
loop_
_entity.id
_entity.type
_entity.pdbx_description
1 polymer ?
#
loop_
_entity_poly.entity_id
_entity_poly.type
_entity_poly.pdbx_seq_one_letter_code
_entity_poly.pdbx_strand_id
1 'polypeptide(L)'
;WNGPTSTAYIDVPPTFFGETKGLCGTYNQNQRDDFLTPDGDVEHNVIPFANKWKMNEKCEDVVEKVETDPCSLNMQYAQAAQEYCQMIKSAIFRDCVWLVDPETYYKNCMFDVCACADGNLHS
;
A
#
# COMPACT_ATOMS: atom_id res chain seq x y z
N TRP A 1 -4.13 16.10 0.78
CA TRP A 1 -2.70 15.98 0.46
C TRP A 1 -1.92 16.87 1.42
N ASN A 2 -1.00 16.30 2.20
CA ASN A 2 -0.33 17.01 3.28
C ASN A 2 1.11 17.45 2.96
N GLY A 3 1.69 17.16 1.79
CA GLY A 3 2.83 17.93 1.24
C GLY A 3 4.27 17.41 1.44
N PRO A 4 4.60 16.64 2.50
CA PRO A 4 5.92 16.01 2.63
C PRO A 4 5.88 14.46 2.69
N THR A 5 4.69 13.84 2.72
CA THR A 5 4.52 12.38 2.79
C THR A 5 3.94 11.83 1.49
N SER A 6 4.33 10.62 1.09
CA SER A 6 3.79 9.88 -0.08
C SER A 6 2.35 9.38 0.11
N THR A 7 1.57 10.01 0.99
CA THR A 7 0.21 9.59 1.35
C THR A 7 -0.82 10.49 0.69
N ALA A 8 -1.82 9.89 0.04
CA ALA A 8 -2.98 10.57 -0.50
C ALA A 8 -4.26 9.95 0.06
N TYR A 9 -5.23 10.79 0.40
CA TYR A 9 -6.58 10.38 0.82
C TYR A 9 -7.57 10.87 -0.22
N ILE A 10 -8.50 10.00 -0.61
CA ILE A 10 -9.57 10.30 -1.56
C ILE A 10 -10.88 9.94 -0.86
N ASP A 11 -11.71 10.95 -0.63
CA ASP A 11 -13.05 10.78 -0.08
C ASP A 11 -14.07 10.90 -1.22
N VAL A 12 -14.89 9.86 -1.40
CA VAL A 12 -15.91 9.79 -2.45
C VAL A 12 -17.30 9.83 -1.82
N PRO A 13 -18.18 10.77 -2.22
CA PRO A 13 -19.54 10.81 -1.71
C PRO A 13 -20.34 9.53 -2.06
N PRO A 14 -21.27 9.07 -1.21
CA PRO A 14 -22.10 7.88 -1.47
C PRO A 14 -22.92 7.95 -2.77
N THR A 15 -23.13 9.15 -3.33
CA THR A 15 -23.81 9.33 -4.62
C THR A 15 -23.06 8.72 -5.81
N PHE A 16 -21.77 8.40 -5.64
CA PHE A 16 -20.93 7.73 -6.65
C PHE A 16 -20.77 6.23 -6.39
N PHE A 17 -21.62 5.63 -5.54
CA PHE A 17 -21.60 4.19 -5.28
C PHE A 17 -21.74 3.38 -6.57
N GLY A 18 -20.75 2.54 -6.88
CA GLY A 18 -20.70 1.76 -8.12
C GLY A 18 -20.28 2.54 -9.37
N GLU A 19 -19.93 3.82 -9.25
CA GLU A 19 -19.61 4.71 -10.37
C GLU A 19 -18.10 5.00 -10.50
N THR A 20 -17.27 4.48 -9.58
CA THR A 20 -15.82 4.68 -9.64
C THR A 20 -15.15 3.62 -10.51
N LYS A 21 -14.01 3.99 -11.09
CA LYS A 21 -13.08 3.07 -11.75
C LYS A 21 -11.66 3.57 -11.55
N GLY A 22 -10.69 2.67 -11.59
CA GLY A 22 -9.28 3.00 -11.41
C GLY A 22 -8.64 2.13 -10.34
N LEU A 23 -7.43 2.52 -9.92
CA LEU A 23 -6.66 1.78 -8.92
C LEU A 23 -7.34 1.68 -7.54
N CYS A 24 -8.36 2.50 -7.26
CA CYS A 24 -9.15 2.46 -6.03
C CYS A 24 -10.45 1.63 -6.16
N GLY A 25 -10.65 0.92 -7.27
CA GLY A 25 -11.77 -0.01 -7.45
C GLY A 25 -13.10 0.63 -7.85
N THR A 26 -14.18 -0.13 -7.65
CA THR A 26 -15.52 0.15 -8.20
C THR A 26 -16.47 0.80 -7.19
N TYR A 27 -16.08 0.87 -5.92
CA TYR A 27 -16.86 1.48 -4.83
C TYR A 27 -18.30 0.94 -4.74
N ASN A 28 -18.46 -0.38 -4.84
CA ASN A 28 -19.77 -1.07 -4.82
C ASN A 28 -19.91 -2.12 -3.71
N GLN A 29 -18.97 -2.16 -2.74
CA GLN A 29 -18.86 -3.19 -1.68
C GLN A 29 -18.58 -4.62 -2.17
N ASN A 30 -18.21 -4.82 -3.44
CA ASN A 30 -17.83 -6.12 -3.98
C ASN A 30 -16.33 -6.15 -4.34
N GLN A 31 -15.50 -6.60 -3.39
CA GLN A 31 -14.05 -6.70 -3.59
C GLN A 31 -13.62 -7.61 -4.76
N ARG A 32 -14.51 -8.45 -5.29
CA ARG A 32 -14.19 -9.37 -6.40
C ARG A 32 -14.08 -8.66 -7.75
N ASP A 33 -14.59 -7.44 -7.87
CA ASP A 33 -14.55 -6.66 -9.11
C ASP A 33 -13.71 -5.38 -9.01
N ASP A 34 -13.02 -5.15 -7.88
CA ASP A 34 -12.17 -3.98 -7.70
C ASP A 34 -11.01 -3.92 -8.71
N PHE A 35 -10.64 -5.07 -9.30
CA PHE A 35 -9.66 -5.15 -10.39
C PHE A 35 -10.28 -5.03 -11.79
N LEU A 36 -11.40 -4.30 -11.91
CA LEU A 36 -12.00 -3.93 -13.20
C LEU A 36 -11.05 -3.02 -14.00
N THR A 37 -10.76 -3.41 -15.22
CA THR A 37 -9.84 -2.71 -16.12
C THR A 37 -10.57 -1.69 -17.00
N PRO A 38 -9.84 -0.80 -17.71
CA PRO A 38 -10.43 0.05 -18.74
C PRO A 38 -11.08 -0.71 -19.90
N ASP A 39 -10.64 -1.95 -20.17
CA ASP A 39 -11.17 -2.81 -21.25
C ASP A 39 -12.50 -3.49 -20.84
N GLY A 40 -12.87 -3.42 -19.57
CA GLY A 40 -14.10 -4.00 -19.02
C GLY A 40 -13.98 -5.45 -18.57
N ASP A 41 -12.79 -6.04 -18.60
CA ASP A 41 -12.47 -7.31 -17.95
C ASP A 41 -12.01 -7.11 -16.50
N VAL A 42 -11.99 -8.20 -15.72
CA VAL A 42 -11.54 -8.19 -14.32
C VAL A 42 -10.29 -9.05 -14.21
N GLU A 43 -9.20 -8.44 -13.77
CA GLU A 43 -7.93 -9.13 -13.52
C GLU A 43 -7.96 -9.85 -12.16
N HIS A 44 -7.15 -10.89 -12.02
CA HIS A 44 -7.06 -11.67 -10.78
C HIS A 44 -5.84 -11.33 -9.92
N ASN A 45 -4.90 -10.55 -10.47
CA ASN A 45 -3.64 -10.19 -9.82
C ASN A 45 -3.41 -8.68 -9.92
N VAL A 46 -2.75 -8.10 -8.91
CA VAL A 46 -2.55 -6.65 -8.78
C VAL A 46 -1.67 -6.07 -9.90
N ILE A 47 -0.66 -6.80 -10.35
CA ILE A 47 0.31 -6.33 -11.35
C ILE A 47 -0.34 -6.15 -12.75
N PRO A 48 -0.97 -7.18 -13.36
CA PRO A 48 -1.63 -6.99 -14.65
C PRO A 48 -2.77 -5.96 -14.58
N PHE A 49 -3.51 -5.92 -13.46
CA PHE A 49 -4.49 -4.87 -13.19
C PHE A 49 -3.87 -3.46 -13.24
N ALA A 50 -2.83 -3.21 -12.44
CA ALA A 50 -2.21 -1.88 -12.34
C ALA A 50 -1.55 -1.43 -13.66
N ASN A 51 -0.94 -2.37 -14.41
CA ASN A 51 -0.35 -2.07 -15.72
C ASN A 51 -1.39 -1.56 -16.73
N LYS A 52 -2.63 -2.06 -16.69
CA LYS A 52 -3.72 -1.59 -17.57
C LYS A 52 -4.21 -0.17 -17.26
N TRP A 53 -3.88 0.37 -16.08
CA TRP A 53 -4.27 1.73 -15.66
C TRP A 53 -3.17 2.80 -15.91
N LYS A 54 -2.09 2.45 -16.62
CA LYS A 54 -1.05 3.41 -16.99
C LYS A 54 -1.60 4.48 -17.95
N MET A 55 -1.25 5.74 -17.68
CA MET A 55 -1.65 6.87 -18.53
C MET A 55 -0.77 7.07 -19.77
N ASN A 56 0.45 6.50 -19.77
CA ASN A 56 1.41 6.62 -20.86
C ASN A 56 1.91 5.23 -21.25
N GLU A 57 1.64 4.83 -22.48
CA GLU A 57 2.06 3.54 -23.02
C GLU A 57 3.58 3.37 -23.09
N LYS A 58 4.35 4.47 -23.05
CA LYS A 58 5.81 4.43 -22.97
C LYS A 58 6.33 4.04 -21.59
N CYS A 59 5.49 4.04 -20.56
CA CYS A 59 5.87 3.50 -19.27
C CYS A 59 5.93 1.98 -19.40
N GLU A 60 7.07 1.39 -19.05
CA GLU A 60 7.25 -0.07 -19.06
C GLU A 60 6.23 -0.77 -18.16
N ASP A 61 5.89 -2.01 -18.49
CA ASP A 61 5.11 -2.87 -17.60
C ASP A 61 5.94 -3.23 -16.36
N VAL A 62 5.30 -3.18 -15.20
CA VAL A 62 5.83 -3.85 -14.02
C VAL A 62 5.71 -5.34 -14.25
N VAL A 63 6.82 -6.06 -14.20
CA VAL A 63 6.84 -7.52 -14.23
C VAL A 63 6.76 -8.07 -12.81
N GLU A 64 6.10 -9.20 -12.66
CA GLU A 64 6.05 -9.93 -11.40
C GLU A 64 7.47 -10.30 -10.97
N LYS A 65 7.92 -9.72 -9.87
CA LYS A 65 9.17 -10.07 -9.21
C LYS A 65 8.81 -10.91 -7.99
N VAL A 66 9.69 -11.84 -7.64
CA VAL A 66 9.60 -12.51 -6.35
C VAL A 66 9.61 -11.42 -5.28
N GLU A 67 8.51 -11.29 -4.54
CA GLU A 67 8.44 -10.39 -3.39
C GLU A 67 9.59 -10.75 -2.45
N THR A 68 10.55 -9.85 -2.37
CA THR A 68 11.71 -9.99 -1.50
C THR A 68 11.52 -9.00 -0.38
N ASP A 69 11.49 -9.52 0.84
CA ASP A 69 11.43 -8.69 2.04
C ASP A 69 12.62 -7.70 2.05
N PRO A 70 12.37 -6.38 2.04
CA PRO A 70 13.45 -5.39 2.05
C PRO A 70 14.36 -5.53 3.26
N CYS A 71 13.86 -5.98 4.41
CA CYS A 71 14.70 -6.21 5.60
C CYS A 71 15.63 -7.41 5.45
N SER A 72 15.30 -8.36 4.57
CA SER A 72 16.18 -9.48 4.21
C SER A 72 17.29 -9.04 3.24
N LEU A 73 17.03 -8.04 2.40
CA LEU A 73 18.02 -7.47 1.48
C LEU A 73 18.92 -6.42 2.16
N ASN A 74 18.35 -5.62 3.05
CA ASN A 74 19.01 -4.52 3.76
C ASN A 74 19.08 -4.81 5.27
N MET A 75 19.71 -5.93 5.63
CA MET A 75 19.79 -6.41 7.02
C MET A 75 20.37 -5.38 8.01
N GLN A 76 21.20 -4.45 7.55
CA GLN A 76 21.75 -3.36 8.36
C GLN A 76 20.68 -2.43 8.94
N TYR A 77 19.50 -2.35 8.32
CA TYR A 77 18.39 -1.52 8.78
C TYR A 77 17.33 -2.29 9.57
N ALA A 78 17.35 -3.64 9.53
CA ALA A 78 16.31 -4.47 10.12
C ALA A 78 16.16 -4.27 11.63
N GLN A 79 17.29 -4.15 12.36
CA GLN A 79 17.24 -3.90 13.81
C GLN A 79 16.62 -2.54 14.13
N ALA A 80 17.07 -1.48 13.44
CA ALA A 80 16.52 -0.15 13.63
C ALA A 80 15.01 -0.14 13.30
N ALA A 81 14.62 -0.73 12.17
CA ALA A 81 13.21 -0.88 11.80
C ALA A 81 12.40 -1.56 12.91
N GLN A 82 12.88 -2.66 13.47
CA GLN A 82 12.21 -3.33 14.57
C GLN A 82 12.07 -2.42 15.82
N GLU A 83 13.14 -1.71 16.19
CA GLU A 83 13.17 -0.83 17.35
C GLU A 83 12.18 0.34 17.23
N TYR A 84 12.02 0.91 16.03
CA TYR A 84 11.05 1.97 15.77
C TYR A 84 9.61 1.42 15.62
N CYS A 85 9.43 0.40 14.78
CA CYS A 85 8.11 -0.08 14.40
C CYS A 85 7.40 -0.84 15.54
N GLN A 86 8.11 -1.41 16.52
CA GLN A 86 7.50 -2.05 17.69
C GLN A 86 6.61 -1.10 18.51
N MET A 87 6.80 0.21 18.40
CA MET A 87 5.95 1.20 19.09
C MET A 87 4.47 1.04 18.71
N ILE A 88 4.18 0.65 17.46
CA ILE A 88 2.81 0.38 16.97
C ILE A 88 2.11 -0.71 17.79
N LYS A 89 2.89 -1.68 18.31
CA LYS A 89 2.39 -2.79 19.14
C LYS A 89 2.46 -2.51 20.64
N SER A 90 2.89 -1.30 21.03
CA SER A 90 3.04 -0.93 22.44
C SER A 90 1.69 -0.65 23.12
N ALA A 91 1.72 -0.53 24.44
CA ALA A 91 0.55 -0.20 25.25
C ALA A 91 -0.08 1.18 24.89
N ILE A 92 0.67 2.05 24.22
CA ILE A 92 0.19 3.38 23.78
C ILE A 92 -1.01 3.23 22.83
N PHE A 93 -1.03 2.19 22.00
CA PHE A 93 -2.10 1.94 21.02
C PHE A 93 -3.13 0.92 21.50
N ARG A 94 -3.09 0.51 22.78
CA ARG A 94 -3.95 -0.55 23.33
C ARG A 94 -5.44 -0.27 23.12
N ASP A 95 -5.85 0.98 23.20
CA ASP A 95 -7.26 1.36 23.07
C ASP A 95 -7.79 1.23 21.64
N CYS A 96 -6.91 1.09 20.64
CA CYS A 96 -7.28 1.03 19.22
C CYS A 96 -7.18 -0.38 18.62
N VAL A 97 -6.55 -1.35 19.32
CA VAL A 97 -6.24 -2.68 18.74
C VAL A 97 -7.48 -3.51 18.36
N TRP A 98 -8.66 -3.15 18.89
CA TRP A 98 -9.93 -3.80 18.53
C TRP A 98 -10.63 -3.14 17.34
N LEU A 99 -10.24 -1.91 16.99
CA LEU A 99 -10.74 -1.18 15.83
C LEU A 99 -9.87 -1.40 14.59
N VAL A 100 -8.57 -1.53 14.81
CA VAL A 100 -7.56 -1.56 13.75
C VAL A 100 -6.52 -2.63 14.08
N ASP A 101 -6.23 -3.50 13.11
CA ASP A 101 -5.19 -4.53 13.27
C ASP A 101 -3.79 -3.89 13.24
N PRO A 102 -3.03 -3.92 14.36
CA PRO A 102 -1.70 -3.33 14.42
C PRO A 102 -0.67 -4.08 13.57
N GLU A 103 -0.92 -5.34 13.18
CA GLU A 103 0.04 -6.15 12.44
C GLU A 103 0.30 -5.60 11.04
N THR A 104 -0.75 -5.13 10.35
CA THR A 104 -0.62 -4.53 9.01
C THR A 104 0.28 -3.29 9.04
N TYR A 105 0.07 -2.41 10.02
CA TYR A 105 0.86 -1.18 10.16
C TYR A 105 2.31 -1.48 10.58
N TYR A 106 2.52 -2.46 11.45
CA TYR A 106 3.85 -2.93 11.81
C TYR A 106 4.62 -3.46 10.59
N LYS A 107 3.99 -4.32 9.78
CA LYS A 107 4.61 -4.86 8.56
C LYS A 107 4.95 -3.78 7.54
N ASN A 108 4.04 -2.83 7.31
CA ASN A 108 4.28 -1.70 6.42
C ASN A 108 5.43 -0.83 6.92
N CYS A 109 5.48 -0.54 8.22
CA CYS A 109 6.58 0.21 8.83
C CYS A 109 7.93 -0.50 8.63
N MET A 110 8.00 -1.82 8.87
CA MET A 110 9.22 -2.60 8.64
C MET A 110 9.66 -2.52 7.18
N PHE A 111 8.71 -2.72 6.25
CA PHE A 111 8.97 -2.63 4.81
C PHE A 111 9.52 -1.26 4.42
N ASP A 112 8.84 -0.17 4.81
CA ASP A 112 9.21 1.19 4.43
C ASP A 112 10.59 1.58 4.97
N VAL A 113 10.87 1.30 6.25
CA VAL A 113 12.16 1.63 6.86
C VAL A 113 13.31 0.86 6.20
N CYS A 114 13.11 -0.43 5.89
CA CYS A 114 14.14 -1.25 5.26
C CYS A 114 14.27 -1.00 3.74
N ALA A 115 13.22 -0.51 3.07
CA ALA A 115 13.21 -0.24 1.63
C ALA A 115 13.78 1.15 1.27
N CYS A 116 13.82 2.09 2.22
CA CYS A 116 14.40 3.41 2.00
C CYS A 116 15.92 3.32 1.78
N ALA A 117 16.37 3.79 0.61
CA ALA A 117 17.77 3.72 0.17
C ALA A 117 18.71 4.73 0.88
N ASP A 118 18.15 5.75 1.51
CA ASP A 118 18.90 6.73 2.28
C ASP A 118 18.62 6.52 3.77
N GLY A 119 19.66 6.23 4.56
CA GLY A 119 19.59 6.07 6.02
C GLY A 119 19.12 7.30 6.81
N ASN A 120 18.40 8.23 6.18
CA ASN A 120 17.61 9.24 6.86
C ASN A 120 16.26 8.64 7.26
N LEU A 121 16.29 7.86 8.34
CA LEU A 121 15.13 7.83 9.23
C LEU A 121 14.89 9.28 9.66
N HIS A 122 13.90 9.93 9.07
CA HIS A 122 13.44 11.23 9.55
C HIS A 122 13.01 11.05 11.00
N SER A 123 13.83 11.62 11.88
CA SER A 123 13.60 11.78 13.32
C SER A 123 12.68 12.95 13.59
#